data_AF-X1CGY6-F1
#
_entry.id   AF-X1CGY6-F1
#
_cell.length_a   1.000
_cell.length_b   1.000
_cell.length_c   1.000
_cell.angle_alpha   90.00
_cell.angle_beta   90.00
_cell.angle_gamma   90.00
#
_symmetry.space_group_name_H-M   'P 1'
#
loop_
_entity.id
_entity.type
_entity.pdbx_description
1 polymer ?
#
loop_
_entity_poly.entity_id
_entity_poly.type
_entity_poly.pdbx_seq_one_letter_code
_entity_poly.pdbx_strand_id
1 'polypeptide(L)'
;MLIPISQGSIYPAIIGVTLGLITWLRLAKSTKDFSYISFALMTGVGTAICAIGAIGPQILSQLQVNSWVEGTPYTNLSNFVMWLSTIGTIAYFIFTYKPEGFTGKLFKGLNGLAYIGRIFMMLAFGTTLGSLIAEMAIMGVTGYAYYYVRPPGIYIMAVGLIILMFDIYKRWDTFFYTPDTPES
;
A
#
# COMPACT_ATOMS: atom_id res chain seq x y z
N MET A 1 -18.04 -10.67 12.41
CA MET A 1 -17.30 -11.61 11.53
C MET A 1 -16.90 -12.84 12.34
N LEU A 2 -17.72 -13.91 12.32
CA LEU A 2 -17.44 -15.22 12.96
C LEU A 2 -17.47 -16.35 11.92
N ILE A 3 -17.20 -16.02 10.66
CA ILE A 3 -17.30 -16.95 9.54
C ILE A 3 -16.22 -18.06 9.57
N PRO A 4 -14.98 -17.88 10.10
CA PRO A 4 -14.02 -18.99 10.10
C PRO A 4 -14.29 -20.04 11.19
N ILE A 5 -15.04 -19.70 12.26
CA ILE A 5 -15.36 -20.64 13.34
C ILE A 5 -16.46 -21.62 12.91
N SER A 6 -17.40 -21.18 12.07
CA SER A 6 -18.51 -22.01 11.61
C SER A 6 -18.15 -22.95 10.45
N GLN A 7 -17.01 -22.75 9.77
CA GLN A 7 -16.60 -23.51 8.58
C GLN A 7 -15.36 -24.40 8.78
N GLY A 8 -14.89 -24.58 10.03
CA GLY A 8 -14.03 -25.72 10.39
C GLY A 8 -12.51 -25.55 10.24
N SER A 9 -11.98 -24.34 10.02
CA SER A 9 -10.53 -24.11 10.12
C SER A 9 -10.22 -23.02 11.13
N ILE A 10 -9.91 -23.45 12.34
CA ILE A 10 -9.57 -22.59 13.49
C ILE A 10 -8.12 -22.07 13.35
N TYR A 11 -7.28 -22.75 12.56
CA TYR A 11 -5.85 -22.48 12.43
C TYR A 11 -5.50 -21.05 11.95
N PRO A 12 -6.15 -20.47 10.92
CA PRO A 12 -5.84 -19.11 10.47
C PRO A 12 -6.20 -18.04 11.51
N ALA A 13 -7.29 -18.26 12.25
CA ALA A 13 -7.72 -17.36 13.31
C ALA A 13 -6.72 -17.35 14.48
N ILE A 14 -6.22 -18.53 14.87
CA ILE A 14 -5.18 -18.65 15.91
C ILE A 14 -3.89 -17.95 15.49
N ILE A 15 -3.43 -18.17 14.24
CA ILE A 15 -2.23 -17.53 13.72
C ILE A 15 -2.39 -16.00 13.71
N GLY A 16 -3.53 -15.50 13.22
CA GLY A 16 -3.83 -14.07 13.20
C GLY A 16 -3.86 -13.43 14.60
N VAL A 17 -4.52 -14.08 15.56
CA VAL A 17 -4.57 -13.61 16.95
C VAL A 17 -3.19 -13.63 17.59
N THR A 18 -2.39 -14.68 17.35
CA THR A 18 -1.03 -14.78 17.90
C THR A 18 -0.12 -13.68 17.36
N LEU A 19 -0.15 -13.44 16.05
CA LEU A 19 0.60 -12.34 15.42
C LEU A 19 0.12 -10.96 15.90
N GLY A 20 -1.19 -10.80 16.11
CA GLY A 20 -1.80 -9.61 16.72
C GLY A 20 -1.36 -9.37 18.17
N LEU A 21 -1.19 -10.43 18.97
CA LEU A 21 -0.67 -10.28 20.33
C LEU A 21 0.83 -9.97 20.35
N ILE A 22 1.61 -10.53 19.41
CA ILE A 22 3.05 -10.23 19.29
C ILE A 22 3.28 -8.77 18.88
N THR A 23 2.39 -8.16 18.09
CA THR A 23 2.49 -6.72 17.77
C THR A 23 2.25 -5.82 18.97
N TRP A 24 1.46 -6.25 19.96
CA TRP A 24 1.27 -5.51 21.22
C TRP A 24 2.55 -5.41 22.07
N LEU A 25 3.49 -6.36 21.92
CA LEU A 25 4.79 -6.32 22.61
C LEU A 25 5.63 -5.10 22.23
N ARG A 26 5.29 -4.39 21.14
CA ARG A 26 5.95 -3.13 20.76
C ARG A 26 5.88 -2.04 21.83
N LEU A 27 4.87 -2.06 22.70
CA LEU A 27 4.68 -1.03 23.74
C LEU A 27 5.68 -1.16 24.89
N ALA A 28 6.25 -2.34 25.10
CA ALA A 28 7.26 -2.56 26.12
C ALA A 28 8.66 -2.36 25.52
N LYS A 29 9.46 -1.45 26.11
CA LYS A 29 10.84 -1.16 25.66
C LYS A 29 11.73 -2.41 25.62
N SER A 30 11.49 -3.38 26.48
CA SER A 30 12.31 -4.60 26.61
C SER A 30 12.01 -5.69 25.58
N THR A 31 10.84 -5.68 24.93
CA THR A 31 10.40 -6.75 24.01
C THR A 31 10.08 -6.24 22.60
N LYS A 32 10.45 -4.99 22.31
CA LYS A 32 10.21 -4.30 21.04
C LYS A 32 10.67 -5.11 19.81
N ASP A 33 11.77 -5.84 19.93
CA ASP A 33 12.38 -6.53 18.79
C ASP A 33 11.53 -7.71 18.28
N PHE A 34 10.77 -8.36 19.16
CA PHE A 34 9.86 -9.45 18.76
C PHE A 34 8.70 -8.97 17.89
N SER A 35 8.31 -7.69 18.02
CA SER A 35 7.26 -7.12 17.18
C SER A 35 7.65 -7.05 15.70
N TYR A 36 8.95 -6.96 15.37
CA TYR A 36 9.40 -6.89 13.98
C TYR A 36 9.11 -8.18 13.22
N ILE A 37 9.14 -9.34 13.87
CA ILE A 37 8.84 -10.63 13.25
C ILE A 37 7.38 -10.65 12.79
N SER A 38 6.45 -10.17 13.62
CA SER A 38 5.04 -10.13 13.28
C SER A 38 4.76 -9.14 12.13
N PHE A 39 5.39 -7.95 12.16
CA PHE A 39 5.29 -7.00 11.04
C PHE A 39 5.87 -7.55 9.74
N ALA A 40 7.02 -8.23 9.80
CA ALA A 40 7.64 -8.84 8.63
C ALA A 40 6.74 -9.92 8.02
N LEU A 41 6.14 -10.78 8.86
CA LEU A 41 5.21 -11.82 8.41
C LEU A 41 3.92 -11.23 7.83
N MET A 42 3.29 -10.26 8.51
CA MET A 42 2.08 -9.61 8.01
C MET A 42 2.34 -8.90 6.68
N THR A 43 3.44 -8.17 6.57
CA THR A 43 3.81 -7.44 5.34
C THR A 43 4.18 -8.43 4.23
N GLY A 44 4.92 -9.49 4.53
CA GLY A 44 5.32 -10.51 3.56
C GLY A 44 4.11 -11.27 3.00
N VAL A 45 3.21 -11.75 3.86
CA VAL A 45 1.98 -12.45 3.44
C VAL A 45 1.07 -11.50 2.68
N GLY A 46 0.89 -10.25 3.15
CA GLY A 46 0.12 -9.24 2.44
C GLY A 46 0.67 -8.97 1.04
N THR A 47 1.99 -8.81 0.92
CA THR A 47 2.67 -8.59 -0.37
C THR A 47 2.51 -9.81 -1.29
N ALA A 48 2.63 -11.03 -0.77
CA ALA A 48 2.44 -12.25 -1.55
C ALA A 48 1.01 -12.40 -2.08
N ILE A 49 0.00 -12.12 -1.24
CA ILE A 49 -1.41 -12.14 -1.67
C ILE A 49 -1.66 -11.07 -2.73
N CYS A 50 -1.16 -9.86 -2.53
CA CYS A 50 -1.26 -8.78 -3.51
C CYS A 50 -0.58 -9.18 -4.84
N ALA A 51 0.59 -9.82 -4.79
CA ALA A 51 1.30 -10.30 -5.98
C ALA A 51 0.47 -11.36 -6.73
N ILE A 52 -0.09 -12.35 -6.03
CA ILE A 52 -0.95 -13.38 -6.64
C ILE A 52 -2.21 -12.74 -7.25
N GLY A 53 -2.84 -11.82 -6.52
CA GLY A 53 -4.01 -11.07 -6.99
C GLY A 53 -3.73 -10.18 -8.19
N ALA A 54 -2.50 -9.68 -8.33
CA ALA A 54 -2.07 -8.87 -9.47
C ALA A 54 -1.74 -9.72 -10.72
N ILE A 55 -1.17 -10.92 -10.55
CA ILE A 55 -0.72 -11.77 -11.68
C ILE A 55 -1.87 -12.06 -12.68
N GLY A 56 -3.06 -12.39 -12.20
CA GLY A 56 -4.19 -12.72 -13.09
C GLY A 56 -4.65 -11.53 -13.95
N PRO A 57 -5.22 -10.48 -13.36
CA PRO A 57 -5.81 -9.37 -14.10
C PRO A 57 -4.79 -8.36 -14.63
N GLN A 58 -3.52 -8.37 -14.20
CA GLN A 58 -2.51 -7.42 -14.69
C GLN A 58 -1.43 -8.07 -15.55
N ILE A 59 -1.03 -9.32 -15.29
CA ILE A 59 0.00 -9.97 -16.12
C ILE A 59 -0.62 -10.81 -17.23
N LEU A 60 -1.58 -11.68 -16.92
CA LEU A 60 -2.19 -12.53 -17.96
C LEU A 60 -3.01 -11.73 -18.98
N SER A 61 -3.80 -10.75 -18.52
CA SER A 61 -4.62 -9.91 -19.40
C SER A 61 -3.77 -9.05 -20.35
N GLN A 62 -2.61 -8.57 -19.88
CA GLN A 62 -1.70 -7.74 -20.67
C GLN A 62 -0.87 -8.57 -21.66
N LEU A 63 -0.73 -9.89 -21.44
CA LEU A 63 -0.07 -10.81 -22.38
C LEU A 63 -0.99 -11.28 -23.51
N GLN A 64 -2.32 -11.20 -23.34
CA GLN A 64 -3.32 -11.62 -24.33
C GLN A 64 -3.64 -10.51 -25.36
N VAL A 65 -2.62 -9.87 -25.93
CA VAL A 65 -2.85 -8.89 -27.01
C VAL A 65 -3.23 -9.64 -28.29
N ASN A 66 -4.54 -9.71 -28.58
CA ASN A 66 -5.09 -10.45 -29.72
C ASN A 66 -4.65 -9.88 -31.09
N SER A 67 -4.36 -8.58 -31.19
CA SER A 67 -3.77 -7.96 -32.37
C SER A 67 -3.10 -6.62 -32.03
N TRP A 68 -1.97 -6.33 -32.66
CA TRP A 68 -1.30 -5.03 -32.58
C TRP A 68 -2.03 -3.94 -33.37
N VAL A 69 -2.83 -4.33 -34.35
CA VAL A 69 -3.62 -3.44 -35.19
C VAL A 69 -5.07 -3.91 -35.16
N GLU A 70 -5.89 -3.22 -34.39
CA GLU A 70 -7.34 -3.34 -34.41
C GLU A 70 -7.97 -2.32 -35.35
N GLY A 71 -9.23 -2.55 -35.72
CA GLY A 71 -9.98 -1.72 -36.64
C GLY A 71 -10.31 -0.30 -36.13
N THR A 72 -10.10 -0.01 -34.84
CA THR A 72 -10.32 1.33 -34.29
C THR A 72 -9.00 2.02 -33.91
N PRO A 73 -8.83 3.32 -34.24
CA PRO A 73 -7.61 4.05 -33.92
C PRO A 73 -7.38 4.22 -32.41
N TYR A 74 -8.45 4.22 -31.60
CA TYR A 74 -8.37 4.35 -30.16
C TYR A 74 -7.74 3.11 -29.49
N THR A 75 -8.11 1.90 -29.91
CA THR A 75 -7.47 0.70 -29.35
C THR A 75 -5.98 0.64 -29.71
N ASN A 76 -5.62 1.04 -30.93
CA ASN A 76 -4.23 1.06 -31.38
C ASN A 76 -3.36 2.02 -30.54
N LEU A 77 -3.91 3.20 -30.18
CA LEU A 77 -3.23 4.13 -29.27
C LEU A 77 -3.05 3.52 -27.87
N SER A 78 -4.09 2.87 -27.33
CA SER A 78 -4.01 2.20 -26.02
C SER A 78 -2.95 1.10 -26.01
N ASN A 79 -2.91 0.27 -27.05
CA ASN A 79 -1.92 -0.80 -27.21
C ASN A 79 -0.49 -0.24 -27.29
N PHE A 80 -0.31 0.86 -28.03
CA PHE A 80 0.98 1.54 -28.12
C PHE A 80 1.43 2.13 -26.77
N VAL A 81 0.53 2.79 -26.04
CA VAL A 81 0.84 3.35 -24.73
C VAL A 81 1.17 2.25 -23.72
N MET A 82 0.41 1.15 -23.70
CA MET A 82 0.72 -0.02 -22.86
C MET A 82 2.12 -0.55 -23.17
N TRP A 83 2.42 -0.82 -24.45
CA TRP A 83 3.74 -1.29 -24.87
C TRP A 83 4.87 -0.35 -24.46
N LEU A 84 4.72 0.95 -24.72
CA LEU A 84 5.71 1.97 -24.36
C LEU A 84 5.92 2.04 -22.85
N SER A 85 4.84 1.93 -22.06
CA SER A 85 4.90 1.95 -20.61
C SER A 85 5.61 0.72 -20.03
N THR A 86 5.35 -0.47 -20.59
CA THR A 86 5.98 -1.73 -20.17
C THR A 86 7.47 -1.73 -20.49
N ILE A 87 7.84 -1.41 -21.74
CA ILE A 87 9.26 -1.34 -22.12
C ILE A 87 9.97 -0.22 -21.37
N GLY A 88 9.35 0.95 -21.22
CA GLY A 88 9.88 2.06 -20.44
C GLY A 88 10.18 1.66 -19.01
N THR A 89 9.28 0.93 -18.37
CA THR A 89 9.43 0.46 -16.99
C THR A 89 10.54 -0.58 -16.85
N ILE A 90 10.62 -1.54 -17.78
CA ILE A 90 11.70 -2.53 -17.81
C ILE A 90 13.04 -1.84 -18.01
N ALA A 91 13.13 -0.91 -18.98
CA ALA A 91 14.33 -0.11 -19.21
C ALA A 91 14.71 0.72 -17.98
N TYR A 92 13.73 1.32 -17.29
CA TYR A 92 13.97 2.03 -16.04
C TYR A 92 14.62 1.12 -14.98
N PHE A 93 14.08 -0.07 -14.72
CA PHE A 93 14.66 -0.97 -13.72
C PHE A 93 16.05 -1.52 -14.11
N ILE A 94 16.25 -1.84 -15.38
CA ILE A 94 17.54 -2.35 -15.87
C ILE A 94 18.63 -1.26 -15.82
N PHE A 95 18.29 -0.02 -16.18
CA PHE A 95 19.26 1.08 -16.31
C PHE A 95 19.36 2.01 -15.10
N THR A 96 18.50 1.87 -14.08
CA THR A 96 18.64 2.61 -12.81
C THR A 96 19.92 2.22 -12.07
N TYR A 97 20.45 1.01 -12.30
CA TYR A 97 21.78 0.64 -11.84
C TYR A 97 22.83 1.35 -12.71
N LYS A 98 23.47 2.40 -12.18
CA LYS A 98 24.47 3.22 -12.90
C LYS A 98 25.53 2.33 -13.55
N PRO A 99 25.61 2.23 -14.90
CA PRO A 99 26.74 1.59 -15.54
C PRO A 99 27.89 2.61 -15.60
N GLU A 100 28.89 2.46 -14.74
CA GLU A 100 30.17 3.16 -14.90
C GLU A 100 30.95 2.55 -16.07
N GLY A 101 31.23 3.32 -17.13
CA GLY A 101 32.07 2.88 -18.25
C GLY A 101 31.64 3.31 -19.66
N PHE A 102 32.31 2.76 -20.69
CA PHE A 102 32.09 3.04 -22.12
C PHE A 102 30.68 2.65 -22.60
N THR A 103 30.11 1.61 -22.00
CA THR A 103 28.69 1.21 -22.14
C THR A 103 27.74 2.33 -21.70
N GLY A 104 28.08 3.13 -20.68
CA GLY A 104 27.25 4.24 -20.19
C GLY A 104 27.06 5.40 -21.20
N LYS A 105 27.95 5.58 -22.18
CA LYS A 105 27.78 6.58 -23.25
C LYS A 105 26.83 6.10 -24.35
N LEU A 106 26.82 4.81 -24.66
CA LEU A 106 25.92 4.18 -25.64
C LEU A 106 24.49 4.08 -25.09
N PHE A 107 24.36 3.85 -23.78
CA PHE A 107 23.09 3.86 -23.05
C PHE A 107 22.54 5.27 -22.71
N LYS A 108 23.27 6.34 -23.04
CA LYS A 108 22.83 7.73 -22.79
C LYS A 108 21.60 8.13 -23.61
N GLY A 109 21.38 7.52 -24.78
CA GLY A 109 20.15 7.66 -25.57
C GLY A 109 18.95 6.90 -24.98
N LEU A 110 19.20 5.75 -24.34
CA LEU A 110 18.19 4.96 -23.61
C LEU A 110 17.77 5.60 -22.28
N ASN A 111 18.52 6.59 -21.81
CA ASN A 111 18.19 7.38 -20.62
C ASN A 111 16.86 8.14 -20.78
N GLY A 112 16.51 8.55 -22.01
CA GLY A 112 15.19 9.12 -22.31
C GLY A 112 14.06 8.11 -22.13
N LEU A 113 14.29 6.86 -22.52
CA LEU A 113 13.31 5.77 -22.38
C LEU A 113 13.13 5.36 -20.90
N ALA A 114 14.21 5.37 -20.12
CA ALA A 114 14.17 5.19 -18.68
C ALA A 114 13.44 6.34 -17.96
N TYR A 115 13.60 7.58 -18.43
CA TYR A 115 12.85 8.72 -17.89
C TYR A 115 11.35 8.62 -18.17
N ILE A 116 10.97 8.20 -19.38
CA ILE A 116 9.58 7.92 -19.74
C ILE A 116 9.01 6.82 -18.83
N GLY A 117 9.74 5.72 -18.64
CA GLY A 117 9.37 4.65 -17.70
C GLY A 117 9.15 5.16 -16.27
N ARG A 118 10.03 6.04 -15.79
CA ARG A 118 9.88 6.66 -14.46
C ARG A 118 8.60 7.48 -14.34
N ILE A 119 8.23 8.25 -15.37
CA ILE A 119 6.97 9.02 -15.38
C ILE A 119 5.78 8.07 -15.31
N PHE A 120 5.76 7.02 -16.14
CA PHE A 120 4.68 6.03 -16.12
C PHE A 120 4.57 5.34 -14.75
N MET A 121 5.69 5.01 -14.11
CA MET A 121 5.71 4.44 -12.76
C MET A 121 5.18 5.40 -11.71
N MET A 122 5.53 6.69 -11.78
CA MET A 122 4.98 7.72 -10.89
C MET A 122 3.47 7.89 -11.07
N LEU A 123 2.98 7.87 -12.31
CA LEU A 123 1.56 7.94 -12.60
C LEU A 123 0.83 6.69 -12.10
N ALA A 124 1.32 5.49 -12.42
CA ALA A 124 0.69 4.24 -12.01
C ALA A 124 0.65 4.07 -10.48
N PHE A 125 1.75 4.36 -9.78
CA PHE A 125 1.76 4.34 -8.32
C PHE A 125 0.91 5.47 -7.73
N GLY A 126 0.94 6.66 -8.31
CA GLY A 126 0.12 7.79 -7.88
C GLY A 126 -1.38 7.49 -7.99
N THR A 127 -1.83 6.94 -9.11
CA THR A 127 -3.24 6.55 -9.29
C THR A 127 -3.62 5.41 -8.37
N THR A 128 -2.76 4.41 -8.18
CA THR A 128 -3.05 3.27 -7.29
C THR A 128 -3.14 3.72 -5.83
N LEU A 129 -2.20 4.56 -5.36
CA LEU A 129 -2.26 5.15 -4.01
C LEU A 129 -3.46 6.08 -3.85
N GLY A 130 -3.77 6.90 -4.86
CA GLY A 130 -4.94 7.77 -4.85
C GLY A 130 -6.25 6.99 -4.72
N SER A 131 -6.40 5.93 -5.51
CA SER A 131 -7.56 5.02 -5.43
C SER A 131 -7.64 4.31 -4.08
N LEU A 132 -6.52 3.81 -3.55
CA LEU A 132 -6.49 3.18 -2.23
C LEU A 132 -6.90 4.15 -1.11
N ILE A 133 -6.39 5.38 -1.13
CA ILE A 133 -6.76 6.41 -0.14
C ILE A 133 -8.24 6.76 -0.28
N ALA A 134 -8.74 6.92 -1.50
CA ALA A 134 -10.15 7.18 -1.76
C ALA A 134 -11.04 6.03 -1.27
N GLU A 135 -10.65 4.78 -1.56
CA GLU A 135 -11.34 3.59 -1.06
C GLU A 135 -11.33 3.52 0.46
N MET A 136 -10.19 3.74 1.12
CA MET A 136 -10.10 3.77 2.58
C MET A 136 -10.95 4.88 3.19
N ALA A 137 -10.98 6.05 2.58
CA ALA A 137 -11.82 7.17 3.03
C ALA A 137 -13.31 6.84 2.88
N ILE A 138 -13.73 6.34 1.72
CA ILE A 138 -15.13 5.97 1.43
C ILE A 138 -15.56 4.78 2.31
N MET A 139 -14.71 3.77 2.46
CA MET A 139 -14.99 2.59 3.28
C MET A 139 -15.00 2.94 4.77
N GLY A 140 -14.20 3.91 5.20
CA GLY A 140 -14.27 4.49 6.56
C GLY A 140 -15.61 5.17 6.83
N VAL A 141 -16.11 5.96 5.88
CA VAL A 141 -17.36 6.73 6.02
C VAL A 141 -18.62 5.89 5.84
N THR A 142 -18.64 4.96 4.88
CA THR A 142 -19.86 4.21 4.50
C THR A 142 -19.87 2.76 4.99
N GLY A 143 -18.70 2.11 5.10
CA GLY A 143 -18.59 0.68 5.41
C GLY A 143 -18.32 0.38 6.88
N TYR A 144 -17.22 0.88 7.43
CA TYR A 144 -16.80 0.59 8.80
C TYR A 144 -17.60 1.38 9.84
N ALA A 145 -18.01 2.63 9.54
CA ALA A 145 -18.89 3.41 10.40
C ALA A 145 -20.17 2.63 10.78
N TYR A 146 -20.75 1.89 9.82
CA TYR A 146 -21.91 1.04 10.06
C TYR A 146 -21.62 -0.10 11.06
N TYR A 147 -20.43 -0.70 10.98
CA TYR A 147 -20.00 -1.75 11.91
C TYR A 147 -19.66 -1.21 13.31
N TYR A 148 -19.29 0.07 13.45
CA TYR A 148 -19.06 0.71 14.75
C TYR A 148 -20.35 1.14 15.46
N VAL A 149 -21.44 1.38 14.71
CA VAL A 149 -22.73 1.81 15.28
C VAL A 149 -23.63 0.62 15.68
N ARG A 150 -23.29 -0.61 15.27
CA ARG A 150 -24.00 -1.84 15.69
C ARG A 150 -23.23 -2.63 16.76
N PRO A 151 -23.91 -3.28 17.73
CA PRO A 151 -23.26 -4.19 18.67
C PRO A 151 -22.60 -5.36 17.92
N PRO A 152 -21.35 -5.75 18.23
CA PRO A 152 -20.50 -5.35 19.37
C PRO A 152 -19.54 -4.16 19.11
N GLY A 153 -19.55 -3.55 17.92
CA GLY A 153 -18.61 -2.49 17.55
C GLY A 153 -18.73 -1.20 18.37
N ILE A 154 -19.92 -0.94 18.91
CA ILE A 154 -20.20 0.23 19.76
C ILE A 154 -19.35 0.26 21.04
N TYR A 155 -19.05 -0.92 21.60
CA TYR A 155 -18.23 -1.03 22.82
C TYR A 155 -16.77 -0.68 22.55
N ILE A 156 -16.25 -1.15 21.42
CA ILE A 156 -14.86 -0.89 21.00
C ILE A 156 -14.69 0.58 20.66
N MET A 157 -15.67 1.19 19.99
CA MET A 157 -15.66 2.61 19.66
C MET A 157 -15.70 3.49 20.91
N ALA A 158 -16.53 3.14 21.91
CA ALA A 158 -16.59 3.85 23.18
C ALA A 158 -15.26 3.81 23.93
N VAL A 159 -14.62 2.63 24.02
CA VAL A 159 -13.30 2.48 24.64
C VAL A 159 -12.24 3.29 23.88
N GLY A 160 -12.25 3.22 22.54
CA GLY A 160 -11.33 3.99 21.70
C GLY A 160 -11.46 5.50 21.89
N LEU A 161 -12.69 6.01 21.97
CA LEU A 161 -12.97 7.43 22.25
C LEU A 161 -12.46 7.85 23.63
N ILE A 162 -12.64 7.02 24.66
CA ILE A 162 -12.14 7.32 26.01
C ILE A 162 -10.61 7.42 26.01
N ILE A 163 -9.93 6.47 25.36
CA ILE A 163 -8.46 6.48 25.25
C ILE A 163 -7.99 7.72 24.47
N LEU A 164 -8.68 8.08 23.39
CA LEU A 164 -8.34 9.25 22.57
C LEU A 164 -8.55 10.55 23.35
N MET A 165 -9.65 10.68 24.08
CA MET A 165 -9.89 11.82 24.98
C MET A 165 -8.82 11.92 26.07
N PHE A 166 -8.38 10.79 26.62
CA PHE A 166 -7.30 10.76 27.60
C PHE A 166 -5.94 11.16 27.01
N ASP A 167 -5.60 10.71 25.79
CA ASP A 167 -4.34 11.09 25.12
C ASP A 167 -4.34 12.58 24.74
N ILE A 168 -5.47 13.12 24.27
CA ILE A 168 -5.64 14.57 23.99
C ILE A 168 -5.49 15.37 25.28
N TYR A 169 -6.15 14.97 26.36
CA TYR A 169 -6.03 15.65 27.66
C TYR A 169 -4.59 15.64 28.17
N LYS A 170 -3.88 14.51 28.04
CA LYS A 170 -2.49 14.39 28.46
C LYS A 170 -1.51 15.20 27.61
N ARG A 171 -1.83 15.45 26.34
CA ARG A 171 -0.98 16.19 25.39
C ARG A 171 -1.43 17.63 25.15
N TRP A 172 -2.34 18.14 25.98
CA TRP A 172 -2.93 19.47 25.83
C TRP A 172 -1.84 20.56 25.77
N ASP A 173 -0.83 20.48 26.63
CA ASP A 173 0.26 21.47 26.69
C ASP A 173 1.18 21.45 25.45
N THR A 174 1.20 20.35 24.70
CA THR A 174 2.05 20.22 23.49
C THR A 174 1.37 20.81 22.26
N PHE A 175 0.03 20.87 22.23
CA PHE A 175 -0.73 21.39 21.10
C PHE A 175 -0.85 22.92 21.11
N PHE A 176 -0.77 23.54 22.30
CA PHE A 176 -0.93 24.99 22.48
C PHE A 176 0.38 25.70 22.84
N TYR A 177 1.55 25.15 22.45
CA TYR A 177 2.82 25.83 22.65
C TYR A 177 2.81 27.19 21.94
N THR A 178 2.68 28.25 22.73
CA THR A 178 2.78 29.62 22.27
C THR A 178 4.26 29.98 22.42
N PRO A 179 5.02 30.22 21.35
CA PRO A 179 6.42 30.58 21.50
C PRO A 179 6.50 31.90 22.27
N ASP A 180 7.18 31.88 23.42
CA ASP A 180 7.44 33.07 24.21
C ASP A 180 8.10 34.11 23.28
N THR A 181 7.41 35.24 23.10
CA THR A 181 7.95 36.37 22.33
C THR A 181 9.25 36.80 23.00
N PRO A 182 10.38 36.91 22.26
CA PRO A 182 11.63 37.34 22.86
C PRO A 182 11.42 38.74 23.44
N GLU A 183 11.59 38.86 24.75
CA GLU A 183 11.63 40.14 25.44
C GLU A 183 12.73 40.99 24.79
N SER A 184 12.31 42.17 24.32
CA SER A 184 13.09 43.18 23.60
C SER A 184 14.30 43.69 24.37
#